data_AF-A0AA47P3E1-F1
#
_entry.id   AF-A0AA47P3E1-F1
#
_cell.length_a   1.000
_cell.length_b   1.000
_cell.length_c   1.000
_cell.angle_alpha   90.00
_cell.angle_beta   90.00
_cell.angle_gamma   90.00
#
_symmetry.space_group_name_H-M   'P 1'
#
loop_
_entity.id
_entity.type
_entity.pdbx_description
1 polymer ?
#
loop_
_entity_poly.entity_id
_entity_poly.type
_entity_poly.pdbx_seq_one_letter_code
_entity_poly.pdbx_strand_id
1 'polypeptide(L)'
;MCKKHDRLLELFCQTDQVCVCLVCMTDHKSHPVVPLKEEYDVKTAQLGKIESEVQQMNQERQQKASEDQRYSKTQQSRRRTER
;
A
#
# COMPACT_ATOMS: atom_id res chain seq x y z
N MET A 1 6.09 -11.26 20.63
CA MET A 1 6.01 -11.28 22.12
C MET A 1 6.42 -9.92 22.67
N CYS A 2 5.67 -9.41 23.65
CA CYS A 2 6.02 -8.20 24.41
C CYS A 2 7.26 -8.47 25.25
N LYS A 3 8.36 -7.75 25.00
CA LYS A 3 9.63 -7.96 25.71
C LYS A 3 9.58 -7.59 27.19
N LYS A 4 8.70 -6.67 27.59
CA LYS A 4 8.58 -6.19 28.98
C LYS A 4 7.77 -7.13 29.86
N HIS A 5 6.72 -7.73 29.31
CA HIS A 5 5.72 -8.48 30.08
C HIS A 5 5.65 -9.96 29.71
N ASP A 6 6.44 -10.39 28.73
CA ASP A 6 6.45 -11.75 28.17
C ASP A 6 5.04 -12.27 27.81
N ARG A 7 4.27 -11.42 27.12
CA ARG A 7 2.88 -11.68 26.70
C ARG A 7 2.69 -11.50 25.21
N LEU A 8 1.62 -12.09 24.67
CA LEU A 8 1.20 -11.85 23.30
C LEU A 8 0.85 -10.37 23.07
N LEU A 9 1.11 -9.92 21.85
CA LEU A 9 0.75 -8.59 21.39
C LEU A 9 -0.59 -8.72 20.67
N GLU A 10 -1.68 -8.50 21.40
CA GLU A 10 -3.04 -8.73 20.91
C GLU A 10 -3.76 -7.42 20.57
N LEU A 11 -3.13 -6.29 20.87
CA LEU A 11 -3.67 -4.95 20.71
C LEU A 11 -2.75 -4.10 19.83
N PHE A 12 -3.29 -3.03 19.26
CA PHE A 12 -2.57 -2.05 18.47
C PHE A 12 -2.91 -0.64 18.96
N CYS A 13 -1.89 0.15 19.30
CA CYS A 13 -2.06 1.56 19.61
C CYS A 13 -1.99 2.37 18.32
N GLN A 14 -3.08 3.03 17.94
CA GLN A 14 -3.17 3.76 16.68
C GLN A 14 -2.34 5.05 16.68
N THR A 15 -2.21 5.72 17.84
CA THR A 15 -1.40 6.93 17.99
C THR A 15 0.08 6.65 17.82
N ASP A 16 0.60 5.65 18.54
CA ASP A 16 2.03 5.34 18.54
C ASP A 16 2.43 4.36 17.42
N GLN A 17 1.44 3.80 16.73
CA GLN A 17 1.60 2.80 15.67
C GLN A 17 2.43 1.57 16.09
N VAL A 18 2.15 1.05 17.29
CA VAL A 18 2.83 -0.14 17.84
C VAL A 18 1.84 -1.18 18.33
N CYS A 19 2.21 -2.45 18.16
CA CYS A 19 1.49 -3.55 18.78
C CYS A 19 1.84 -3.61 20.27
N VAL A 20 0.82 -3.74 21.13
CA VAL A 20 0.96 -3.74 22.58
C VAL A 20 0.27 -4.97 23.17
N CYS A 21 0.74 -5.41 24.35
CA CYS A 21 0.02 -6.43 25.12
C CYS A 21 -1.01 -5.76 26.05
N LEU A 22 -1.90 -6.57 26.63
CA LEU A 22 -2.90 -6.11 27.60
C LEU A 22 -2.32 -5.31 28.77
N VAL A 23 -1.11 -5.63 29.24
CA VAL A 23 -0.48 -4.89 30.35
C VAL A 23 0.04 -3.54 29.88
N CYS A 24 0.65 -3.46 28.69
CA CYS A 24 1.10 -2.19 28.11
C CYS A 24 -0.04 -1.20 27.89
N MET A 25 -1.29 -1.67 27.76
CA MET A 25 -2.46 -0.80 27.61
C MET A 25 -2.57 0.26 28.72
N THR A 26 -2.04 0.01 29.92
CA THR A 26 -2.03 1.03 31.01
C THR A 26 -1.19 2.24 30.68
N ASP A 27 -0.08 2.05 29.96
CA ASP A 27 0.81 3.13 29.49
C ASP A 27 0.19 3.88 28.31
N HIS A 28 -0.68 3.21 27.55
CA HIS A 28 -1.38 3.75 26.38
C HIS A 28 -2.86 4.06 26.67
N LYS A 29 -3.26 4.25 27.93
CA LYS A 29 -4.67 4.39 28.35
C LYS A 29 -5.41 5.59 27.73
N SER A 30 -4.66 6.63 27.34
CA SER A 30 -5.19 7.83 26.69
C SER A 30 -5.15 7.75 25.17
N HIS A 31 -4.59 6.68 24.61
CA HIS A 31 -4.52 6.48 23.17
C HIS A 31 -5.65 5.54 22.71
N PRO A 32 -6.17 5.74 21.50
CA PRO A 32 -6.98 4.72 20.84
C PRO A 32 -6.17 3.43 20.69
N VAL A 33 -6.62 2.38 21.37
CA VAL A 33 -6.08 1.03 21.30
C VAL A 33 -7.18 0.10 20.83
N VAL A 34 -6.92 -0.65 19.77
CA VAL A 34 -7.87 -1.58 19.14
C VAL A 34 -7.29 -2.99 19.13
N PRO A 35 -8.10 -4.04 18.96
CA PRO A 35 -7.59 -5.39 18.72
C PRO A 35 -6.69 -5.42 17.49
N LEU A 36 -5.54 -6.10 17.60
CA LEU A 36 -4.55 -6.17 16.52
C LEU A 36 -5.14 -6.75 15.23
N LYS A 37 -6.06 -7.73 15.37
CA LYS A 37 -6.74 -8.34 14.23
C LYS A 37 -7.58 -7.32 13.45
N GLU A 38 -8.33 -6.47 14.14
CA GLU A 38 -9.16 -5.46 13.49
C GLU A 38 -8.31 -4.45 12.73
N GLU A 39 -7.25 -3.93 13.34
CA GLU A 39 -6.32 -3.03 12.66
C GLU A 39 -5.64 -3.71 11.46
N TYR A 40 -5.24 -4.98 11.63
CA TYR A 40 -4.63 -5.76 10.55
C TYR A 40 -5.56 -5.90 9.36
N ASP A 41 -6.84 -6.24 9.58
CA ASP A 41 -7.83 -6.40 8.52
C ASP A 41 -8.05 -5.08 7.77
N VAL A 42 -8.15 -3.95 8.49
CA VAL A 42 -8.27 -2.61 7.90
C VAL A 42 -7.04 -2.24 7.07
N LYS A 43 -5.84 -2.37 7.64
CA LYS A 43 -4.60 -2.02 6.93
C LYS A 43 -4.36 -2.90 5.72
N THR A 44 -4.67 -4.19 5.81
CA THR A 44 -4.52 -5.13 4.69
C THR A 44 -5.48 -4.79 3.55
N ALA A 45 -6.74 -4.44 3.86
CA ALA A 45 -7.69 -3.99 2.85
C ALA A 45 -7.24 -2.67 2.17
N GLN A 46 -6.73 -1.72 2.95
CA GLN A 46 -6.19 -0.47 2.42
C GLN A 46 -4.98 -0.69 1.51
N LEU A 47 -4.05 -1.55 1.93
CA LEU A 47 -2.89 -1.92 1.12
C LEU A 47 -3.31 -2.55 -0.21
N GLY A 48 -4.27 -3.48 -0.20
CA GLY A 48 -4.78 -4.09 -1.43
C GLY A 48 -5.38 -3.08 -2.42
N LYS A 49 -6.08 -2.05 -1.91
CA LYS A 49 -6.60 -0.95 -2.74
C LYS A 49 -5.46 -0.14 -3.37
N ILE A 50 -4.47 0.23 -2.57
CA ILE A 50 -3.31 1.01 -3.04
C ILE A 50 -2.52 0.21 -4.09
N GLU A 51 -2.30 -1.09 -3.86
CA GLU A 51 -1.63 -1.96 -4.82
C GLU A 51 -2.37 -2.00 -6.17
N SER A 52 -3.70 -2.15 -6.13
CA SER A 52 -4.53 -2.13 -7.35
C SER A 52 -4.43 -0.79 -8.09
N GLU A 53 -4.48 0.34 -7.38
CA GLU A 53 -4.35 1.68 -7.98
C GLU A 53 -2.97 1.86 -8.63
N VAL A 54 -1.90 1.43 -7.95
CA VAL A 54 -0.53 1.49 -8.48
C VAL A 54 -0.38 0.61 -9.71
N GLN A 55 -0.95 -0.59 -9.71
CA GLN A 55 -0.94 -1.48 -10.88
C GLN A 55 -1.68 -0.85 -12.06
N GLN A 56 -2.86 -0.27 -11.84
CA GLN A 56 -3.61 0.41 -12.89
C GLN A 56 -2.81 1.58 -13.48
N MET A 57 -2.24 2.45 -12.63
CA MET A 57 -1.42 3.57 -13.08
C MET A 57 -0.21 3.11 -13.92
N ASN A 58 0.43 2.00 -13.52
CA ASN A 58 1.53 1.43 -14.29
C ASN A 58 1.07 0.89 -15.65
N GLN A 59 -0.06 0.18 -15.70
CA GLN A 59 -0.63 -0.32 -16.96
C GLN A 59 -0.98 0.83 -17.92
N GLU A 60 -1.60 1.90 -17.42
CA GLU A 60 -1.94 3.08 -18.23
C GLU A 60 -0.68 3.77 -18.78
N ARG A 61 0.38 3.89 -17.97
CA ARG A 61 1.67 4.44 -18.43
C ARG A 61 2.30 3.57 -19.51
N GLN A 62 2.26 2.25 -19.36
CA GLN A 62 2.78 1.32 -20.36
C GLN A 62 2.01 1.36 -21.68
N GLN A 63 0.68 1.48 -21.62
CA GLN A 63 -0.18 1.62 -22.79
C GLN A 63 0.15 2.89 -23.57
N LYS A 64 0.19 4.05 -22.89
CA LYS A 64 0.54 5.34 -23.51
C LYS A 64 1.92 5.31 -24.16
N ALA A 65 2.93 4.78 -23.47
CA ALA A 65 4.28 4.64 -24.02
C ALA A 65 4.30 3.74 -25.28
N SER A 66 3.49 2.68 -25.29
CA SER A 66 3.37 1.78 -26.44
C SER A 66 2.69 2.45 -27.63
N GLU A 67 1.65 3.25 -27.38
CA GLU A 67 0.94 4.03 -28.40
C GLU A 67 1.85 5.09 -29.03
N ASP A 68 2.58 5.84 -28.20
CA ASP A 68 3.55 6.84 -28.66
C ASP A 68 4.64 6.21 -29.55
N GLN A 69 5.14 5.03 -29.15
CA GLN A 69 6.11 4.30 -29.94
C GLN A 69 5.53 3.82 -31.28
N ARG A 70 4.28 3.33 -31.29
CA ARG A 70 3.59 2.92 -32.53
C ARG A 70 3.36 4.11 -33.45
N TYR A 71 2.89 5.23 -32.91
CA TYR A 71 2.66 6.46 -33.67
C TYR A 71 3.95 6.96 -34.32
N SER A 72 5.05 7.02 -33.57
CA SER A 72 6.37 7.42 -34.06
C SER A 72 6.85 6.54 -35.22
N LYS A 73 6.73 5.21 -35.08
CA LYS A 73 7.08 4.24 -36.15
C LYS A 73 6.25 4.43 -37.43
N THR A 74 4.94 4.65 -37.28
CA THR A 74 4.05 4.91 -38.43
C THR A 74 4.43 6.20 -39.15
N GLN A 75 4.70 7.28 -38.40
CA GLN A 75 5.13 8.56 -38.97
C GLN A 75 6.48 8.46 -39.69
N GLN A 76 7.44 7.72 -39.13
CA GLN A 76 8.73 7.48 -39.78
C GLN A 76 8.57 6.70 -41.09
N SER A 77 7.66 5.72 -41.14
CA SER A 77 7.38 4.93 -42.34
C SER A 77 6.75 5.77 -43.45
N ARG A 78 5.77 6.62 -43.11
CA ARG A 78 5.13 7.56 -44.07
C ARG A 78 6.13 8.53 -44.70
N ARG A 79 7.00 9.14 -43.88
CA ARG A 79 8.07 10.04 -44.37
C ARG A 79 9.07 9.36 -45.31
N ARG A 80 9.21 8.03 -45.25
CA ARG A 80 10.08 7.26 -46.15
C ARG A 80 9.40 6.97 -47.48
N THR A 81 8.08 6.75 -47.51
CA THR A 81 7.33 6.47 -48.74
C THR A 81 7.02 7.73 -49.57
N GLU A 82 7.11 8.91 -48.97
CA GLU A 82 6.87 10.21 -49.62
C GLU A 82 8.14 10.85 -50.23
N ARG A 83 9.30 10.17 -50.15
CA ARG A 83 10.56 10.56 -50.80
C ARG A 83 10.80 9.72 -52.04
#